data_AF-A0A369ZPX6-F1
#
_entry.id   AF-A0A369ZPX6-F1
#
_cell.length_a   1.000
_cell.length_b   1.000
_cell.length_c   1.000
_cell.angle_alpha   90.00
_cell.angle_beta   90.00
_cell.angle_gamma   90.00
#
_symmetry.space_group_name_H-M   'P 1'
#
loop_
_entity.id
_entity.type
_entity.pdbx_description
1 polymer ?
#
loop_
_entity_poly.entity_id
_entity_poly.type
_entity_poly.pdbx_seq_one_letter_code
_entity_poly.pdbx_strand_id
1 'polypeptide(L)'
;DNINSKSNYYINREFKKNKRIADEIFFNLYFEQVITPEVIEAQLSQKVWLTMQSEEDFKIALSAVPDNSLENVVDNLIEYERGFTKEIALATIPTLYKHLPRVPEKERGFFDFEADMVWSRLVYRLLRKLPEKDKKETITQLLNSSDLYGQYQIVGIIGYREGRGHKLVSESDAKDLEEIFLNNIRSATIKELAGTYNLSHIIYFFVSIGNLFSDDILSSPEVFLSLLKSSISERKSQRGDDPTIHREKILLWDVLIKICGDEDKVNSLIEKIAEDEELRNKDYMELAIKYKNGYRHKKSMNHEDDLDEF
;
A
#
# COMPACT_ATOMS: atom_id res chain seq x y z
N ASP A 1 23.66 -19.28 -16.23
CA ASP A 1 23.07 -19.26 -14.87
C ASP A 1 21.67 -18.65 -14.74
N ASN A 2 21.23 -17.75 -15.64
CA ASN A 2 19.92 -17.06 -15.51
C ASN A 2 18.69 -17.85 -16.05
N ILE A 3 18.89 -18.98 -16.72
CA ILE A 3 17.81 -19.81 -17.32
C ILE A 3 17.31 -20.85 -16.30
N ASN A 4 18.21 -21.41 -15.48
CA ASN A 4 17.85 -22.38 -14.44
C ASN A 4 17.07 -21.75 -13.27
N SER A 5 17.37 -20.50 -12.90
CA SER A 5 16.65 -19.81 -11.82
C SER A 5 15.18 -19.54 -12.20
N LYS A 6 14.92 -19.08 -13.44
CA LYS A 6 13.57 -18.89 -13.95
C LYS A 6 12.80 -20.21 -14.02
N SER A 7 13.42 -21.27 -14.53
CA SER A 7 12.79 -22.60 -14.61
C SER A 7 12.37 -23.13 -13.24
N ASN A 8 13.28 -23.11 -12.25
CA ASN A 8 12.99 -23.58 -10.90
C ASN A 8 11.93 -22.71 -10.21
N TYR A 9 11.93 -21.40 -10.45
CA TYR A 9 10.93 -20.48 -9.93
C TYR A 9 9.51 -20.81 -10.42
N TYR A 10 9.35 -21.16 -11.69
CA TYR A 10 8.04 -21.54 -12.25
C TYR A 10 7.59 -22.93 -11.79
N ILE A 11 8.52 -23.87 -11.62
CA ILE A 11 8.23 -25.23 -11.13
C ILE A 11 7.72 -25.18 -9.69
N ASN A 12 8.37 -24.43 -8.81
CA ASN A 12 7.96 -24.32 -7.40
C ASN A 12 6.55 -23.72 -7.26
N ARG A 13 6.20 -22.71 -8.06
CA ARG A 13 4.85 -22.14 -8.06
C ARG A 13 3.77 -23.11 -8.54
N GLU A 14 4.06 -23.92 -9.55
CA GLU A 14 3.13 -24.97 -9.98
C GLU A 14 2.93 -26.04 -8.91
N PHE A 15 3.97 -26.35 -8.14
CA PHE A 15 3.87 -27.33 -7.06
C PHE A 15 3.00 -26.81 -5.93
N LYS A 16 3.24 -25.57 -5.47
CA LYS A 16 2.42 -24.92 -4.45
C LYS A 16 0.96 -24.76 -4.87
N LYS A 17 0.71 -24.22 -6.08
CA LYS A 17 -0.64 -24.09 -6.67
C LYS A 17 -1.41 -25.41 -6.69
N ASN A 18 -0.75 -26.50 -7.09
CA ASN A 18 -1.37 -27.81 -7.24
C ASN A 18 -1.27 -28.66 -5.96
N LYS A 19 -0.81 -28.08 -4.84
CA LYS A 19 -0.63 -28.77 -3.55
C LYS A 19 0.19 -30.06 -3.68
N ARG A 20 1.25 -30.02 -4.49
CA ARG A 20 2.07 -31.21 -4.75
C ARG A 20 2.97 -31.47 -3.56
N ILE A 21 3.19 -32.76 -3.26
CA ILE A 21 4.07 -33.24 -2.20
C ILE A 21 5.53 -32.77 -2.31
N ALA A 22 5.94 -32.34 -3.50
CA ALA A 22 7.27 -31.80 -3.77
C ALA A 22 7.45 -30.33 -3.32
N ASP A 23 6.37 -29.66 -2.91
CA ASP A 23 6.43 -28.35 -2.26
C ASP A 23 6.56 -28.54 -0.74
N GLU A 24 7.52 -27.85 -0.13
CA GLU A 24 7.86 -28.00 1.29
C GLU A 24 6.66 -27.72 2.22
N ILE A 25 5.78 -26.78 1.84
CA ILE A 25 4.58 -26.45 2.62
C ILE A 25 3.63 -27.65 2.71
N PHE A 26 3.52 -28.44 1.64
CA PHE A 26 2.62 -29.59 1.58
C PHE A 26 3.30 -30.90 1.97
N PHE A 27 4.63 -30.96 1.99
CA PHE A 27 5.37 -32.16 2.39
C PHE A 27 4.95 -32.66 3.79
N ASN A 28 4.93 -31.76 4.78
CA ASN A 28 4.54 -32.08 6.16
C ASN A 28 3.04 -32.44 6.25
N LEU A 29 2.19 -31.84 5.43
CA LEU A 29 0.77 -32.23 5.37
C LEU A 29 0.61 -33.69 4.91
N TYR A 30 1.33 -34.10 3.88
CA TYR A 30 1.18 -35.44 3.30
C TYR A 30 1.81 -36.55 4.16
N PHE A 31 2.92 -36.28 4.83
CA PHE A 31 3.64 -37.30 5.60
C PHE A 31 3.39 -37.23 7.12
N GLU A 32 3.26 -36.04 7.67
CA GLU A 32 3.11 -35.83 9.12
C GLU A 32 1.66 -35.53 9.53
N GLN A 33 0.77 -35.32 8.54
CA GLN A 33 -0.63 -34.91 8.75
C GLN A 33 -0.78 -33.61 9.56
N VAL A 34 0.26 -32.78 9.56
CA VAL A 34 0.26 -31.48 10.25
C VAL A 34 -0.30 -30.43 9.31
N ILE A 35 -1.37 -29.75 9.73
CA ILE A 35 -1.91 -28.58 9.04
C ILE A 35 -1.20 -27.35 9.60
N THR A 36 -0.27 -26.78 8.84
CA THR A 36 0.42 -25.54 9.21
C THR A 36 -0.40 -24.31 8.77
N PRO A 37 -0.14 -23.12 9.35
CA PRO A 37 -0.76 -21.87 8.90
C PRO A 37 -0.59 -21.63 7.39
N GLU A 38 0.56 -21.96 6.83
CA GLU A 38 0.88 -21.77 5.40
C GLU A 38 0.00 -22.65 4.50
N VAL A 39 -0.33 -23.87 4.95
CA VAL A 39 -1.28 -24.76 4.26
C VAL A 39 -2.68 -24.15 4.27
N ILE A 40 -3.12 -23.60 5.41
CA ILE A 40 -4.43 -22.93 5.52
C ILE A 40 -4.48 -21.72 4.60
N GLU A 41 -3.45 -20.88 4.60
CA GLU A 41 -3.35 -19.69 3.77
C GLU A 41 -3.35 -20.04 2.27
N ALA A 42 -2.63 -21.07 1.85
CA ALA A 42 -2.67 -21.55 0.48
C ALA A 42 -4.08 -22.04 0.07
N GLN A 43 -4.81 -22.72 0.98
CA GLN A 43 -6.20 -23.12 0.73
C GLN A 43 -7.15 -21.93 0.65
N LEU A 44 -7.00 -20.92 1.51
CA LEU A 44 -7.77 -19.68 1.46
C LEU A 44 -7.50 -18.92 0.15
N SER A 45 -6.23 -18.83 -0.25
CA SER A 45 -5.81 -18.20 -1.51
C SER A 45 -6.45 -18.87 -2.72
N GLN A 46 -6.53 -20.20 -2.73
CA GLN A 46 -7.23 -20.92 -3.78
C GLN A 46 -8.74 -20.58 -3.81
N LYS A 47 -9.39 -20.49 -2.65
CA LYS A 47 -10.82 -20.12 -2.57
C LYS A 47 -11.05 -18.71 -3.08
N VAL A 48 -10.20 -17.76 -2.68
CA VAL A 48 -10.25 -16.36 -3.14
C VAL A 48 -9.98 -16.28 -4.65
N TRP A 49 -8.99 -17.03 -5.16
CA TRP A 49 -8.69 -17.08 -6.59
C TRP A 49 -9.91 -17.47 -7.44
N LEU A 50 -10.69 -18.46 -6.99
CA LEU A 50 -11.86 -18.96 -7.72
C LEU A 50 -12.98 -17.92 -7.84
N THR A 51 -12.99 -16.85 -7.03
CA THR A 51 -14.01 -15.80 -7.06
C THR A 51 -13.56 -14.53 -7.80
N MET A 52 -12.29 -14.44 -8.21
CA MET A 52 -11.71 -13.22 -8.83
C MET A 52 -12.34 -12.77 -10.15
N GLN A 53 -13.24 -13.57 -10.76
CA GLN A 53 -13.98 -13.18 -11.96
C GLN A 53 -15.22 -12.31 -11.67
N SER A 54 -15.65 -12.24 -10.42
CA SER A 54 -16.86 -11.54 -9.98
C SER A 54 -16.48 -10.57 -8.86
N GLU A 55 -16.75 -9.29 -9.05
CA GLU A 55 -16.42 -8.25 -8.06
C GLU A 55 -17.06 -8.55 -6.70
N GLU A 56 -18.34 -8.92 -6.69
CA GLU A 56 -19.08 -9.18 -5.46
C GLU A 56 -18.61 -10.45 -4.77
N ASP A 57 -18.40 -11.55 -5.51
CA ASP A 57 -17.92 -12.80 -4.91
C ASP A 57 -16.48 -12.67 -4.41
N PHE A 58 -15.63 -11.93 -5.13
CA PHE A 58 -14.28 -11.62 -4.70
C PHE A 58 -14.28 -10.79 -3.41
N LYS A 59 -15.10 -9.76 -3.34
CA LYS A 59 -15.26 -8.93 -2.14
C LYS A 59 -15.72 -9.73 -0.94
N ILE A 60 -16.72 -10.60 -1.09
CA ILE A 60 -17.19 -11.50 -0.02
C ILE A 60 -16.06 -12.45 0.41
N ALA A 61 -15.38 -13.08 -0.54
CA ALA A 61 -14.31 -14.02 -0.25
C ALA A 61 -13.14 -13.34 0.49
N LEU A 62 -12.71 -12.16 0.04
CA LEU A 62 -11.62 -11.41 0.65
C LEU A 62 -12.00 -10.85 2.04
N SER A 63 -13.27 -10.45 2.21
CA SER A 63 -13.81 -10.02 3.51
C SER A 63 -13.77 -11.14 4.56
N ALA A 64 -13.98 -12.39 4.11
CA ALA A 64 -13.96 -13.57 4.99
C ALA A 64 -12.55 -14.04 5.38
N VAL A 65 -11.48 -13.54 4.74
CA VAL A 65 -10.10 -13.88 5.11
C VAL A 65 -9.76 -13.19 6.44
N PRO A 66 -9.23 -13.90 7.46
CA PRO A 66 -8.78 -13.28 8.70
C PRO A 66 -7.65 -12.28 8.48
N ASP A 67 -7.68 -11.15 9.19
CA ASP A 67 -6.73 -10.04 9.02
C ASP A 67 -5.26 -10.47 9.11
N ASN A 68 -4.91 -11.35 10.06
CA ASN A 68 -3.55 -11.87 10.24
C ASN A 68 -3.02 -12.67 9.04
N SER A 69 -3.92 -13.31 8.27
CA SER A 69 -3.59 -14.12 7.10
C SER A 69 -3.79 -13.38 5.78
N LEU A 70 -4.40 -12.20 5.80
CA LEU A 70 -4.77 -11.46 4.59
C LEU A 70 -3.56 -11.17 3.69
N GLU A 71 -2.45 -10.73 4.27
CA GLU A 71 -1.21 -10.44 3.54
C GLU A 71 -0.67 -11.67 2.80
N ASN A 72 -0.55 -12.79 3.49
CA ASN A 72 -0.03 -14.03 2.90
C ASN A 72 -0.99 -14.60 1.85
N VAL A 73 -2.30 -14.49 2.09
CA VAL A 73 -3.32 -14.90 1.13
C VAL A 73 -3.20 -14.07 -0.16
N VAL A 74 -3.01 -12.76 -0.06
CA VAL A 74 -2.82 -11.89 -1.22
C VAL A 74 -1.50 -12.16 -1.94
N ASP A 75 -0.39 -12.39 -1.24
CA ASP A 75 0.88 -12.76 -1.88
C ASP A 75 0.76 -14.08 -2.66
N ASN A 76 0.10 -15.08 -2.08
CA ASN A 76 -0.13 -16.38 -2.72
C ASN A 76 -0.99 -16.29 -4.00
N LEU A 77 -1.84 -15.28 -4.15
CA LEU A 77 -2.62 -15.09 -5.39
C LEU A 77 -1.72 -14.92 -6.62
N ILE A 78 -0.48 -14.47 -6.43
CA ILE A 78 0.50 -14.31 -7.50
C ILE A 78 0.84 -15.66 -8.18
N GLU A 79 0.64 -16.80 -7.51
CA GLU A 79 0.83 -18.13 -8.11
C GLU A 79 -0.12 -18.41 -9.27
N TYR A 80 -1.26 -17.72 -9.30
CA TYR A 80 -2.27 -17.85 -10.34
C TYR A 80 -2.08 -16.88 -11.51
N GLU A 81 -0.94 -16.17 -11.60
CA GLU A 81 -0.66 -15.14 -12.61
C GLU A 81 -0.96 -15.58 -14.06
N ARG A 82 -0.79 -16.87 -14.39
CA ARG A 82 -1.10 -17.39 -15.72
C ARG A 82 -2.58 -17.25 -16.10
N GLY A 83 -3.48 -17.19 -15.13
CA GLY A 83 -4.91 -17.04 -15.34
C GLY A 83 -5.40 -15.60 -15.27
N PHE A 84 -4.53 -14.61 -15.06
CA PHE A 84 -4.94 -13.20 -14.96
C PHE A 84 -5.46 -12.69 -16.30
N THR A 85 -6.62 -12.02 -16.26
CA THR A 85 -7.28 -11.42 -17.41
C THR A 85 -7.69 -9.97 -17.11
N LYS A 86 -8.15 -9.24 -18.13
CA LYS A 86 -8.70 -7.89 -18.00
C LYS A 86 -9.87 -7.85 -17.03
N GLU A 87 -10.77 -8.82 -17.13
CA GLU A 87 -11.98 -8.93 -16.31
C GLU A 87 -11.63 -9.13 -14.84
N ILE A 88 -10.64 -10.00 -14.57
CA ILE A 88 -10.12 -10.21 -13.22
C ILE A 88 -9.50 -8.92 -12.67
N ALA A 89 -8.69 -8.20 -13.45
CA ALA A 89 -8.09 -6.94 -13.00
C ALA A 89 -9.17 -5.92 -12.61
N LEU A 90 -10.19 -5.74 -13.45
CA LEU A 90 -11.32 -4.83 -13.20
C LEU A 90 -12.11 -5.20 -11.95
N ALA A 91 -12.39 -6.50 -11.75
CA ALA A 91 -13.17 -6.97 -10.60
C ALA A 91 -12.43 -6.90 -9.27
N THR A 92 -11.08 -6.96 -9.29
CA THR A 92 -10.31 -7.23 -8.06
C THR A 92 -9.46 -6.08 -7.57
N ILE A 93 -8.86 -5.27 -8.45
CA ILE A 93 -7.92 -4.20 -8.03
C ILE A 93 -8.57 -3.18 -7.08
N PRO A 94 -9.78 -2.64 -7.35
CA PRO A 94 -10.42 -1.69 -6.43
C PRO A 94 -10.66 -2.31 -5.05
N THR A 95 -11.16 -3.54 -5.04
CA THR A 95 -11.43 -4.31 -3.83
C THR A 95 -10.17 -4.65 -3.05
N LEU A 96 -9.06 -4.96 -3.72
CA LEU A 96 -7.77 -5.23 -3.07
C LEU A 96 -7.31 -4.02 -2.24
N TYR A 97 -7.23 -2.83 -2.84
CA TYR A 97 -6.77 -1.64 -2.12
C TYR A 97 -7.72 -1.22 -0.99
N LYS A 98 -9.03 -1.38 -1.18
CA LYS A 98 -10.02 -1.13 -0.13
C LYS A 98 -9.82 -2.00 1.13
N HIS A 99 -9.28 -3.21 0.98
CA HIS A 99 -9.04 -4.13 2.09
C HIS A 99 -7.61 -4.06 2.66
N LEU A 100 -6.69 -3.34 2.02
CA LEU A 100 -5.33 -3.16 2.52
C LEU A 100 -5.28 -2.63 3.98
N PRO A 101 -6.14 -1.68 4.41
CA PRO A 101 -6.11 -1.17 5.79
C PRO A 101 -6.43 -2.22 6.87
N ARG A 102 -6.95 -3.39 6.49
CA ARG A 102 -7.20 -4.50 7.42
C ARG A 102 -5.94 -5.28 7.77
N VAL A 103 -4.86 -5.12 7.00
CA VAL A 103 -3.62 -5.84 7.28
C VAL A 103 -3.04 -5.28 8.59
N PRO A 104 -2.87 -6.12 9.62
CA PRO A 104 -2.35 -5.65 10.89
C PRO A 104 -0.89 -5.24 10.73
N GLU A 105 -0.47 -4.25 11.51
CA GLU A 105 0.95 -3.95 11.68
C GLU A 105 1.65 -5.21 12.22
N LYS A 106 2.67 -5.69 11.49
CA LYS A 106 3.47 -6.86 11.88
C LYS A 106 4.84 -6.41 12.34
N GLU A 107 5.37 -7.08 13.35
CA GLU A 107 6.79 -6.98 13.68
C GLU A 107 7.62 -7.57 12.56
N ARG A 108 8.07 -6.68 11.67
CA ARG A 108 8.88 -7.01 10.51
C ARG A 108 10.36 -6.99 10.86
N GLY A 109 11.12 -7.92 10.29
CA GLY A 109 12.57 -7.88 10.22
C GLY A 109 13.07 -6.62 9.49
N PHE A 110 14.39 -6.43 9.49
CA PHE A 110 15.01 -5.26 8.85
C PHE A 110 14.79 -5.25 7.33
N PHE A 111 14.73 -6.43 6.69
CA PHE A 111 14.55 -6.63 5.25
C PHE A 111 13.12 -7.04 4.85
N ASP A 112 12.19 -7.08 5.80
CA ASP A 112 10.81 -7.47 5.53
C ASP A 112 10.04 -6.29 4.94
N PHE A 113 9.40 -6.53 3.79
CA PHE A 113 8.67 -5.53 3.03
C PHE A 113 7.32 -5.16 3.66
N GLU A 114 6.86 -3.95 3.37
CA GLU A 114 5.55 -3.51 3.80
C GLU A 114 4.40 -4.19 3.03
N ALA A 115 3.20 -4.22 3.63
CA ALA A 115 2.03 -4.92 3.06
C ALA A 115 1.60 -4.29 1.73
N ASP A 116 1.78 -2.97 1.61
CA ASP A 116 1.57 -2.22 0.38
C ASP A 116 2.46 -2.72 -0.77
N MET A 117 3.68 -3.21 -0.51
CA MET A 117 4.55 -3.79 -1.53
C MET A 117 3.99 -5.13 -2.02
N VAL A 118 3.43 -5.96 -1.14
CA VAL A 118 2.75 -7.21 -1.52
C VAL A 118 1.58 -6.92 -2.46
N TRP A 119 0.75 -5.93 -2.11
CA TRP A 119 -0.38 -5.49 -2.95
C TRP A 119 0.12 -4.95 -4.28
N SER A 120 1.08 -4.04 -4.26
CA SER A 120 1.64 -3.41 -5.45
C SER A 120 2.23 -4.44 -6.40
N ARG A 121 2.87 -5.50 -5.89
CA ARG A 121 3.40 -6.60 -6.70
C ARG A 121 2.30 -7.42 -7.37
N LEU A 122 1.20 -7.72 -6.68
CA LEU A 122 0.05 -8.42 -7.28
C LEU A 122 -0.62 -7.54 -8.34
N VAL A 123 -0.90 -6.28 -8.01
CA VAL A 123 -1.55 -5.31 -8.89
C VAL A 123 -0.71 -5.04 -10.14
N TYR A 124 0.61 -4.87 -10.00
CA TYR A 124 1.53 -4.80 -11.14
C TYR A 124 1.38 -6.01 -12.06
N ARG A 125 1.30 -7.23 -11.53
CA ARG A 125 1.15 -8.44 -12.35
C ARG A 125 -0.21 -8.50 -13.04
N LEU A 126 -1.28 -8.06 -12.39
CA LEU A 126 -2.61 -7.94 -13.00
C LEU A 126 -2.58 -6.92 -14.15
N LEU A 127 -2.06 -5.73 -13.91
CA LEU A 127 -1.96 -4.64 -14.90
C LEU A 127 -1.04 -5.00 -16.08
N ARG A 128 0.07 -5.71 -15.82
CA ARG A 128 0.99 -6.18 -16.86
C ARG A 128 0.35 -7.17 -17.82
N LYS A 129 -0.69 -7.89 -17.39
CA LYS A 129 -1.40 -8.89 -18.21
C LYS A 129 -2.50 -8.30 -19.07
N LEU A 130 -2.77 -7.00 -18.95
CA LEU A 130 -3.75 -6.32 -19.78
C LEU A 130 -3.32 -6.32 -21.26
N PRO A 131 -4.24 -6.58 -22.20
CA PRO A 131 -3.98 -6.43 -23.63
C PRO A 131 -3.59 -4.98 -23.96
N GLU A 132 -2.54 -4.79 -24.77
CA GLU A 132 -2.01 -3.45 -25.10
C GLU A 132 -3.08 -2.50 -25.64
N LYS A 133 -3.92 -3.00 -26.55
CA LYS A 133 -5.01 -2.24 -27.18
C LYS A 133 -6.06 -1.70 -26.21
N ASP A 134 -6.26 -2.35 -25.06
CA ASP A 134 -7.33 -2.03 -24.11
C ASP A 134 -6.76 -1.41 -22.82
N LYS A 135 -5.43 -1.26 -22.72
CA LYS A 135 -4.75 -0.98 -21.45
C LYS A 135 -5.13 0.39 -20.89
N LYS A 136 -5.08 1.46 -21.69
CA LYS A 136 -5.47 2.83 -21.28
C LYS A 136 -6.92 2.88 -20.81
N GLU A 137 -7.84 2.30 -21.58
CA GLU A 137 -9.26 2.29 -21.26
C GLU A 137 -9.51 1.51 -19.95
N THR A 138 -8.90 0.34 -19.81
CA THR A 138 -9.04 -0.49 -18.60
C THR A 138 -8.51 0.24 -17.37
N ILE A 139 -7.36 0.89 -17.47
CA ILE A 139 -6.81 1.67 -16.36
C ILE A 139 -7.71 2.85 -16.02
N THR A 140 -8.28 3.54 -17.02
CA THR A 140 -9.25 4.62 -16.79
C THR A 140 -10.47 4.12 -16.01
N GLN A 141 -10.99 2.94 -16.35
CA GLN A 141 -12.08 2.32 -15.60
C GLN A 141 -11.67 1.99 -14.15
N LEU A 142 -10.46 1.46 -13.96
CA LEU A 142 -9.91 1.19 -12.63
C LEU A 142 -9.75 2.45 -11.78
N LEU A 143 -9.33 3.57 -12.38
CA LEU A 143 -9.23 4.84 -11.67
C LEU A 143 -10.61 5.32 -11.20
N ASN A 144 -11.65 5.15 -12.01
CA ASN A 144 -13.01 5.56 -11.67
C ASN A 144 -13.67 4.67 -10.61
N SER A 145 -13.28 3.39 -10.51
CA SER A 145 -13.85 2.44 -9.55
C SER A 145 -13.05 2.30 -8.25
N SER A 146 -11.82 2.81 -8.20
CA SER A 146 -10.94 2.75 -7.03
C SER A 146 -11.07 4.01 -6.16
N ASP A 147 -10.83 3.84 -4.86
CA ASP A 147 -10.62 4.99 -3.96
C ASP A 147 -9.30 5.72 -4.29
N LEU A 148 -9.08 6.89 -3.67
CA LEU A 148 -7.92 7.74 -3.96
C LEU A 148 -6.59 7.02 -3.73
N TYR A 149 -6.51 6.12 -2.75
CA TYR A 149 -5.28 5.36 -2.50
C TYR A 149 -5.03 4.30 -3.58
N GLY A 150 -6.08 3.58 -4.00
CA GLY A 150 -5.97 2.66 -5.13
C GLY A 150 -5.58 3.39 -6.42
N GLN A 151 -6.16 4.57 -6.68
CA GLN A 151 -5.78 5.41 -7.81
C GLN A 151 -4.30 5.83 -7.75
N TYR A 152 -3.84 6.31 -6.59
CA TYR A 152 -2.44 6.67 -6.35
C TYR A 152 -1.49 5.53 -6.68
N GLN A 153 -1.82 4.32 -6.22
CA GLN A 153 -1.00 3.14 -6.45
C GLN A 153 -1.00 2.70 -7.92
N ILE A 154 -2.16 2.72 -8.59
CA ILE A 154 -2.26 2.40 -10.02
C ILE A 154 -1.40 3.36 -10.85
N VAL A 155 -1.54 4.67 -10.64
CA VAL A 155 -0.77 5.69 -11.37
C VAL A 155 0.73 5.53 -11.13
N GLY A 156 1.13 5.27 -9.88
CA GLY A 156 2.52 5.00 -9.53
C GLY A 156 3.11 3.80 -10.29
N ILE A 157 2.37 2.68 -10.36
CA ILE A 157 2.78 1.43 -11.01
C ILE A 157 2.90 1.59 -12.54
N ILE A 158 1.92 2.22 -13.19
CA ILE A 158 1.87 2.26 -14.67
C ILE A 158 2.85 3.28 -15.27
N GLY A 159 3.23 4.29 -14.49
CA GLY A 159 3.91 5.48 -14.94
C GLY A 159 5.42 5.33 -15.11
N TYR A 160 6.10 6.49 -15.08
CA TYR A 160 7.53 6.64 -15.41
C TYR A 160 8.35 7.20 -14.23
N ARG A 161 7.77 7.29 -13.03
CA ARG A 161 8.48 7.78 -11.84
C ARG A 161 9.65 6.87 -11.52
N GLU A 162 10.79 7.46 -11.17
CA GLU A 162 11.97 6.73 -10.71
C GLU A 162 11.63 5.91 -9.45
N GLY A 163 12.27 4.75 -9.27
CA GLY A 163 12.00 3.83 -8.15
C GLY A 163 10.68 3.05 -8.23
N ARG A 164 9.63 3.58 -8.87
CA ARG A 164 8.26 3.03 -8.80
C ARG A 164 7.61 2.66 -10.13
N GLY A 165 7.86 3.44 -11.18
CA GLY A 165 7.18 3.33 -12.47
C GLY A 165 7.64 2.15 -13.31
N HIS A 166 6.70 1.31 -13.75
CA HIS A 166 6.99 0.16 -14.62
C HIS A 166 6.74 0.41 -16.11
N LYS A 167 6.41 1.64 -16.51
CA LYS A 167 6.24 2.04 -17.92
C LYS A 167 5.27 1.12 -18.66
N LEU A 168 4.13 0.81 -18.02
CA LEU A 168 3.16 -0.15 -18.54
C LEU A 168 2.36 0.42 -19.71
N VAL A 169 2.29 1.75 -19.84
CA VAL A 169 1.62 2.48 -20.92
C VAL A 169 2.60 3.46 -21.57
N SER A 170 2.20 4.07 -22.70
CA SER A 170 2.98 5.15 -23.30
C SER A 170 3.13 6.34 -22.33
N GLU A 171 4.18 7.15 -22.49
CA GLU A 171 4.39 8.31 -21.61
C GLU A 171 3.25 9.33 -21.72
N SER A 172 2.65 9.50 -22.91
CA SER A 172 1.48 10.35 -23.09
C SER A 172 0.26 9.81 -22.34
N ASP A 173 0.01 8.50 -22.42
CA ASP A 173 -1.12 7.90 -21.70
C ASP A 173 -0.90 7.94 -20.19
N ALA A 174 0.33 7.76 -19.71
CA ALA A 174 0.67 7.91 -18.30
C ALA A 174 0.34 9.32 -17.79
N LYS A 175 0.66 10.37 -18.57
CA LYS A 175 0.33 11.76 -18.23
C LYS A 175 -1.18 12.01 -18.20
N ASP A 176 -1.91 11.50 -19.19
CA ASP A 176 -3.38 11.62 -19.24
C ASP A 176 -4.03 10.95 -18.01
N LEU A 177 -3.57 9.74 -17.66
CA LEU A 177 -4.10 8.97 -16.52
C LEU A 177 -3.71 9.60 -15.18
N GLU A 178 -2.50 10.15 -15.07
CA GLU A 178 -2.10 10.93 -13.89
C GLU A 178 -2.98 12.17 -13.73
N GLU A 179 -3.27 12.90 -14.81
CA GLU A 179 -4.13 14.08 -14.76
C GLU A 179 -5.57 13.75 -14.33
N ILE A 180 -6.11 12.59 -14.71
CA ILE A 180 -7.41 12.10 -14.18
C ILE A 180 -7.34 11.97 -12.65
N PHE A 181 -6.30 11.33 -12.13
CA PHE A 181 -6.10 11.17 -10.70
C PHE A 181 -5.91 12.52 -9.98
N LEU A 182 -5.13 13.44 -10.55
CA LEU A 182 -4.96 14.79 -9.99
C LEU A 182 -6.29 15.55 -9.93
N ASN A 183 -7.13 15.44 -10.95
CA ASN A 183 -8.46 16.03 -10.95
C ASN A 183 -9.36 15.40 -9.88
N ASN A 184 -9.28 14.08 -9.68
CA ASN A 184 -10.03 13.41 -8.62
C ASN A 184 -9.61 13.90 -7.23
N ILE A 185 -8.32 14.15 -6.98
CA ILE A 185 -7.84 14.79 -5.74
C ILE A 185 -8.45 16.18 -5.58
N ARG A 186 -8.41 17.00 -6.64
CA ARG A 186 -8.94 18.39 -6.62
C ARG A 186 -10.44 18.42 -6.33
N SER A 187 -11.19 17.43 -6.80
CA SER A 187 -12.65 17.34 -6.61
C SER A 187 -13.07 16.56 -5.36
N ALA A 188 -12.14 15.95 -4.64
CA ALA A 188 -12.46 15.10 -3.49
C ALA A 188 -13.11 15.90 -2.37
N THR A 189 -14.18 15.33 -1.80
CA THR A 189 -14.87 15.92 -0.66
C THR A 189 -14.08 15.75 0.63
N ILE A 190 -14.36 16.59 1.64
CA ILE A 190 -13.81 16.45 3.00
C ILE A 190 -13.98 15.03 3.53
N LYS A 191 -15.16 14.44 3.33
CA LYS A 191 -15.48 13.08 3.78
C LYS A 191 -14.64 12.01 3.09
N GLU A 192 -14.46 12.13 1.77
CA GLU A 192 -13.62 11.19 1.01
C GLU A 192 -12.16 11.29 1.45
N LEU A 193 -11.63 12.51 1.57
CA LEU A 193 -10.26 12.74 2.02
C LEU A 193 -10.05 12.19 3.44
N ALA A 194 -10.91 12.54 4.39
CA ALA A 194 -10.80 12.07 5.78
C ALA A 194 -10.82 10.54 5.89
N GLY A 195 -11.61 9.86 5.05
CA GLY A 195 -11.71 8.40 4.99
C GLY A 195 -10.63 7.70 4.15
N THR A 196 -9.73 8.44 3.51
CA THR A 196 -8.73 7.87 2.60
C THR A 196 -7.55 7.28 3.38
N TYR A 197 -7.22 6.02 3.07
CA TYR A 197 -6.03 5.35 3.61
C TYR A 197 -4.75 6.02 3.11
N ASN A 198 -3.76 6.19 3.99
CA ASN A 198 -2.47 6.81 3.68
C ASN A 198 -2.59 8.17 2.94
N LEU A 199 -3.52 9.01 3.39
CA LEU A 199 -3.80 10.31 2.80
C LEU A 199 -2.55 11.20 2.67
N SER A 200 -1.65 11.18 3.65
CA SER A 200 -0.39 11.95 3.64
C SER A 200 0.44 11.68 2.38
N HIS A 201 0.56 10.43 1.92
CA HIS A 201 1.32 10.06 0.72
C HIS A 201 0.70 10.66 -0.54
N ILE A 202 -0.63 10.63 -0.63
CA ILE A 202 -1.39 11.16 -1.76
C ILE A 202 -1.22 12.68 -1.85
N ILE A 203 -1.42 13.38 -0.73
CA ILE A 203 -1.34 14.84 -0.71
C ILE A 203 0.12 15.31 -0.83
N TYR A 204 1.07 14.61 -0.21
CA TYR A 204 2.50 14.88 -0.40
C TYR A 204 2.90 14.78 -1.87
N PHE A 205 2.49 13.70 -2.55
CA PHE A 205 2.72 13.56 -3.97
C PHE A 205 2.12 14.73 -4.75
N PHE A 206 0.85 15.04 -4.49
CA PHE A 206 0.12 16.11 -5.17
C PHE A 206 0.83 17.48 -5.07
N VAL A 207 1.29 17.86 -3.88
CA VAL A 207 2.00 19.13 -3.67
C VAL A 207 3.45 19.10 -4.16
N SER A 208 4.09 17.93 -4.15
CA SER A 208 5.50 17.79 -4.55
C SER A 208 5.70 17.97 -6.06
N ILE A 209 4.69 17.64 -6.86
CA ILE A 209 4.67 17.94 -8.30
C ILE A 209 4.19 19.37 -8.62
N GLY A 210 4.02 20.22 -7.61
CA GLY A 210 3.75 21.66 -7.77
C GLY A 210 2.27 22.07 -7.74
N ASN A 211 1.34 21.19 -7.36
CA ASN A 211 -0.05 21.60 -7.15
C ASN A 211 -0.23 22.29 -5.79
N LEU A 212 -1.19 23.20 -5.72
CA LEU A 212 -1.64 23.80 -4.46
C LEU A 212 -2.80 23.00 -3.90
N PHE A 213 -2.71 22.66 -2.62
CA PHE A 213 -3.81 22.02 -1.89
C PHE A 213 -4.57 23.04 -1.07
N SER A 214 -5.91 22.92 -0.98
CA SER A 214 -6.76 23.96 -0.41
C SER A 214 -6.58 24.08 1.11
N ASP A 215 -6.30 25.30 1.57
CA ASP A 215 -6.17 25.65 2.99
C ASP A 215 -7.45 25.44 3.78
N ASP A 216 -8.61 25.67 3.14
CA ASP A 216 -9.92 25.42 3.77
C ASP A 216 -10.12 23.93 4.04
N ILE A 217 -9.67 23.07 3.11
CA ILE A 217 -9.75 21.61 3.26
C ILE A 217 -8.76 21.14 4.34
N LEU A 218 -7.52 21.65 4.34
CA LEU A 218 -6.52 21.34 5.36
C LEU A 218 -6.96 21.78 6.76
N SER A 219 -7.70 22.88 6.86
CA SER A 219 -8.20 23.42 8.13
C SER A 219 -9.36 22.61 8.72
N SER A 220 -9.91 21.65 7.95
CA SER A 220 -10.89 20.67 8.45
C SER A 220 -10.24 19.73 9.45
N PRO A 221 -10.74 19.65 10.70
CA PRO A 221 -10.19 18.76 11.72
C PRO A 221 -10.14 17.29 11.28
N GLU A 222 -11.17 16.81 10.57
CA GLU A 222 -11.25 15.41 10.12
C GLU A 222 -10.17 15.07 9.08
N VAL A 223 -9.90 16.00 8.14
CA VAL A 223 -8.89 15.81 7.10
C VAL A 223 -7.49 15.89 7.71
N PHE A 224 -7.22 16.91 8.55
CA PHE A 224 -5.91 17.05 9.17
C PHE A 224 -5.61 15.89 10.13
N LEU A 225 -6.61 15.38 10.86
CA LEU A 225 -6.46 14.19 11.69
C LEU A 225 -6.09 12.95 10.84
N SER A 226 -6.69 12.80 9.66
CA SER A 226 -6.36 11.72 8.73
C SER A 226 -4.93 11.87 8.16
N LEU A 227 -4.54 13.09 7.78
CA LEU A 227 -3.16 13.41 7.38
C LEU A 227 -2.15 13.10 8.49
N LEU A 228 -2.46 13.48 9.73
CA LEU A 228 -1.59 13.24 10.86
C LEU A 228 -1.40 11.74 11.11
N LYS A 229 -2.48 10.98 11.17
CA LYS A 229 -2.44 9.52 11.37
C LYS A 229 -1.64 8.82 10.27
N SER A 230 -1.86 9.20 9.02
CA SER A 230 -1.13 8.65 7.87
C SER A 230 0.32 9.15 7.76
N SER A 231 0.72 10.17 8.53
CA SER A 231 2.11 10.64 8.57
C SER A 231 2.94 9.95 9.66
N ILE A 232 2.36 8.99 10.39
CA ILE A 232 3.09 8.19 11.36
C ILE A 232 3.76 7.04 10.64
N SER A 233 5.05 6.86 10.91
CA SER A 233 5.87 5.79 10.37
C SER A 233 6.70 5.17 11.49
N GLU A 234 7.44 4.10 11.19
CA GLU A 234 8.36 3.47 12.12
C GLU A 234 9.78 3.54 11.60
N ARG A 235 10.68 4.00 12.46
CA ARG A 235 12.11 3.90 12.22
C ARG A 235 12.66 2.64 12.88
N LYS A 236 13.32 1.80 12.08
CA LYS A 236 14.05 0.63 12.56
C LYS A 236 15.53 0.97 12.70
N SER A 237 16.17 0.50 13.76
CA SER A 237 17.62 0.62 13.92
C SER A 237 18.19 -0.63 14.58
N GLN A 238 19.40 -0.99 14.16
CA GLN A 238 20.15 -2.12 14.68
C GLN A 238 21.52 -1.62 15.14
N ARG A 239 22.00 -2.09 16.30
CA ARG A 239 23.27 -1.62 16.87
C ARG A 239 24.39 -2.61 16.58
N GLY A 240 25.21 -2.32 15.56
CA GLY A 240 26.36 -3.16 15.20
C GLY A 240 25.93 -4.60 14.89
N ASP A 241 26.59 -5.57 15.50
CA ASP A 241 26.30 -7.00 15.31
C ASP A 241 25.15 -7.54 16.20
N ASP A 242 24.46 -6.69 16.97
CA ASP A 242 23.30 -7.10 17.77
C ASP A 242 22.10 -7.37 16.86
N PRO A 243 21.52 -8.60 16.83
CA PRO A 243 20.35 -8.92 16.02
C PRO A 243 19.07 -8.21 16.46
N THR A 244 19.07 -7.51 17.60
CA THR A 244 17.91 -6.80 18.14
C THR A 244 17.57 -5.58 17.30
N ILE A 245 16.33 -5.54 16.77
CA ILE A 245 15.80 -4.39 16.04
C ILE A 245 15.08 -3.46 17.02
N HIS A 246 15.61 -2.25 17.19
CA HIS A 246 14.92 -1.18 17.89
C HIS A 246 13.96 -0.47 16.94
N ARG A 247 12.70 -0.31 17.37
CA ARG A 247 11.64 0.37 16.63
C ARG A 247 11.22 1.63 17.36
N GLU A 248 11.12 2.74 16.65
CA GLU A 248 10.64 4.01 17.19
C GLU A 248 9.58 4.59 16.25
N LYS A 249 8.41 4.92 16.78
CA LYS A 249 7.38 5.64 16.03
C LYS A 249 7.86 7.06 15.75
N ILE A 250 7.84 7.43 14.48
CA ILE A 250 8.21 8.75 14.00
C ILE A 250 7.01 9.41 13.34
N LEU A 251 7.02 10.73 13.31
CA LEU A 251 6.09 11.53 12.55
C LEU A 251 6.88 12.12 11.39
N LEU A 252 6.38 11.94 10.17
CA LEU A 252 6.96 12.52 8.96
C LEU A 252 6.74 14.04 8.94
N TRP A 253 7.45 14.74 9.82
CA TRP A 253 7.25 16.17 10.09
C TRP A 253 7.51 17.02 8.85
N ASP A 254 8.56 16.71 8.10
CA ASP A 254 8.91 17.43 6.87
C ASP A 254 7.84 17.23 5.78
N VAL A 255 7.19 16.06 5.75
CA VAL A 255 6.04 15.79 4.87
C VAL A 255 4.85 16.67 5.26
N LEU A 256 4.54 16.78 6.55
CA LEU A 256 3.47 17.66 7.04
C LEU A 256 3.75 19.14 6.74
N ILE A 257 4.99 19.61 6.95
CA ILE A 257 5.39 20.98 6.58
C ILE A 257 5.20 21.19 5.08
N LYS A 258 5.66 20.25 4.25
CA LYS A 258 5.53 20.35 2.80
C LYS A 258 4.07 20.43 2.34
N ILE A 259 3.18 19.64 2.96
CA ILE A 259 1.74 19.64 2.68
C ILE A 259 1.07 20.93 3.12
N CYS A 260 1.36 21.40 4.34
CA CYS A 260 0.73 22.60 4.89
C CYS A 260 1.32 23.90 4.30
N GLY A 261 2.54 23.85 3.79
CA GLY A 261 3.29 24.97 3.21
C GLY A 261 4.33 25.56 4.18
N ASP A 262 4.03 25.54 5.48
CA ASP A 262 4.92 26.03 6.54
C ASP A 262 4.68 25.29 7.86
N GLU A 263 5.63 25.45 8.79
CA GLU A 263 5.62 24.80 10.10
C GLU A 263 4.65 25.45 11.08
N ASP A 264 4.45 26.76 11.01
CA ASP A 264 3.56 27.50 11.91
C ASP A 264 2.11 27.02 11.76
N LYS A 265 1.69 26.76 10.52
CA LYS A 265 0.37 26.23 10.20
C LYS A 265 0.19 24.79 10.70
N VAL A 266 1.21 23.94 10.57
CA VAL A 266 1.18 22.59 11.18
C VAL A 266 0.98 22.71 12.70
N ASN A 267 1.73 23.61 13.34
CA ASN A 267 1.63 23.83 14.79
C ASN A 267 0.23 24.32 15.20
N SER A 268 -0.34 25.29 14.49
CA SER A 268 -1.69 25.81 14.76
C SER A 268 -2.78 24.76 14.56
N LEU A 269 -2.66 23.90 13.54
CA LEU A 269 -3.62 22.82 13.31
C LEU A 269 -3.54 21.74 14.41
N ILE A 270 -2.33 21.41 14.88
CA ILE A 270 -2.14 20.49 16.02
C ILE A 270 -2.77 21.08 17.29
N GLU A 271 -2.56 22.38 17.56
CA GLU A 271 -3.17 23.07 18.71
C GLU A 271 -4.69 22.98 18.68
N LYS A 272 -5.29 23.29 17.53
CA LYS A 272 -6.73 23.26 17.35
C LYS A 272 -7.32 21.87 17.59
N ILE A 273 -6.67 20.80 17.12
CA ILE A 273 -7.12 19.42 17.42
C ILE A 273 -6.91 19.07 18.90
N ALA A 274 -5.82 19.54 19.51
CA ALA A 274 -5.50 19.27 20.90
C ALA A 274 -6.41 20.01 21.91
N GLU A 275 -7.30 20.91 21.47
CA GLU A 275 -8.37 21.48 22.30
C GLU A 275 -9.38 20.41 22.75
N ASP A 276 -9.54 19.33 21.97
CA ASP A 276 -10.31 18.16 22.37
C ASP A 276 -9.46 17.26 23.29
N GLU A 277 -9.83 17.19 24.57
CA GLU A 277 -9.11 16.39 25.57
C GLU A 277 -9.09 14.88 25.24
N GLU A 278 -10.11 14.34 24.58
CA GLU A 278 -10.12 12.93 24.21
C GLU A 278 -9.08 12.65 23.12
N LEU A 279 -9.00 13.53 22.11
CA LEU A 279 -8.01 13.40 21.03
C LEU A 279 -6.60 13.68 21.53
N ARG A 280 -6.42 14.68 22.39
CA ARG A 280 -5.12 15.10 22.92
C ARG A 280 -4.34 13.95 23.58
N ASN A 281 -5.05 13.04 24.25
CA ASN A 281 -4.46 11.91 24.98
C ASN A 281 -4.29 10.64 24.12
N LYS A 282 -4.51 10.72 22.80
CA LYS A 282 -4.23 9.59 21.89
C LYS A 282 -2.74 9.59 21.51
N ASP A 283 -2.15 8.40 21.39
CA ASP A 283 -0.73 8.21 21.08
C ASP A 283 -0.22 9.04 19.89
N TYR A 284 -1.01 9.14 18.81
CA TYR A 284 -0.65 9.91 17.62
C TYR A 284 -0.62 11.43 17.86
N MET A 285 -1.49 11.95 18.75
CA MET A 285 -1.49 13.36 19.14
C MET A 285 -0.35 13.66 20.10
N GLU A 286 -0.05 12.76 21.04
CA GLU A 286 1.12 12.91 21.92
C GLU A 286 2.41 13.00 21.11
N LEU A 287 2.55 12.16 20.08
CA LEU A 287 3.68 12.22 19.15
C LEU A 287 3.70 13.55 18.38
N ALA A 288 2.57 14.02 17.87
CA ALA A 288 2.46 15.31 17.17
C ALA A 288 2.87 16.49 18.06
N ILE A 289 2.39 16.51 19.31
CA ILE A 289 2.73 17.53 20.31
C ILE A 289 4.23 17.47 20.66
N LYS A 290 4.80 16.27 20.78
CA LYS A 290 6.24 16.08 21.01
C LYS A 290 7.06 16.73 19.88
N TYR A 291 6.68 16.54 18.63
CA TYR A 291 7.33 17.17 17.47
C TYR A 291 7.12 18.68 17.43
N LYS A 292 5.90 19.15 17.65
CA LYS A 292 5.61 20.59 17.78
C LYS A 292 6.52 21.27 18.81
N ASN A 293 6.81 20.61 19.93
CA ASN A 293 7.69 21.12 21.00
C ASN A 293 9.20 21.01 20.69
N GLY A 294 9.58 20.82 19.42
CA GLY A 294 10.97 20.86 18.97
C GLY A 294 11.69 19.51 18.97
N TYR A 295 10.99 18.40 19.25
CA TYR A 295 11.60 17.08 19.07
C TYR A 295 11.86 16.79 17.60
N ARG A 296 13.12 16.52 17.25
CA ARG A 296 13.51 16.02 15.93
C ARG A 296 14.37 14.78 16.15
N HIS A 297 14.12 13.72 15.38
CA HIS A 297 14.99 12.55 15.42
C HIS A 297 16.38 12.94 14.94
N LYS A 298 17.43 12.45 15.62
CA LYS A 298 18.79 12.57 15.11
C LYS A 298 18.86 11.84 13.76
N LYS A 299 19.28 12.56 12.70
CA LYS A 299 19.62 11.94 11.41
C LYS A 299 20.52 10.74 11.70
N SER A 300 20.11 9.53 11.33
CA SER A 300 21.09 8.46 11.16
C SER A 300 21.98 8.89 10.01
N MET A 301 23.27 8.65 10.15
CA MET A 301 24.16 8.67 9.00
C MET A 301 23.56 7.77 7.92
N ASN A 302 23.35 8.38 6.76
CA ASN A 302 22.86 7.82 5.51
C ASN A 302 21.37 7.48 5.53
N HIS A 303 20.59 8.23 4.73
CA HIS A 303 19.59 7.76 3.78
C HIS A 303 18.90 8.99 3.19
N GLU A 304 19.48 9.50 2.09
CA GLU A 304 18.75 10.32 1.10
C GLU A 304 17.82 9.43 0.24
N ASP A 305 17.86 8.11 0.41
CA ASP A 305 17.16 7.15 -0.46
C ASP A 305 15.76 6.73 0.04
N ASP A 306 15.39 6.98 1.30
CA ASP A 306 14.14 6.46 1.87
C ASP A 306 12.88 7.25 1.45
N LEU A 307 13.04 8.39 0.76
CA LEU A 307 11.90 9.12 0.16
C LEU A 307 11.71 8.80 -1.33
N ASP A 308 12.66 8.10 -1.94
CA ASP A 308 12.63 7.68 -3.34
C ASP A 308 12.16 6.22 -3.51
N GLU A 309 11.85 5.52 -2.41
CA GLU A 309 11.30 4.14 -2.40
C GLU A 309 9.79 4.03 -2.06
N PHE A 310 9.00 5.12 -2.21
CA PHE A 310 7.53 5.09 -2.00
C PHE A 310 6.66 5.16 -3.29
#